data_AF-A0A8H2ZJ95-F1
#
_entry.id   AF-A0A8H2ZJ95-F1
#
_cell.length_a   1.000
_cell.length_b   1.000
_cell.length_c   1.000
_cell.angle_alpha   90.00
_cell.angle_beta   90.00
_cell.angle_gamma   90.00
#
_symmetry.space_group_name_H-M   'P 1'
#
loop_
_entity.id
_entity.type
_entity.pdbx_description
1 polymer ?
#
loop_
_entity_poly.entity_id
_entity_poly.type
_entity_poly.pdbx_seq_one_letter_code
_entity_poly.pdbx_strand_id
1 'polypeptide(L)'
;MSRRVKLEHKQIKLLSNDQRSASFDEEALSMNKMRKNITQKLDTTLVKNVPSKAARSKSTNNVTSESLQTKKLQHILQLNSDDETILNINKALSRSRKVLVLTGAGISCNAGIPDFRSSDGLYNLVKKEHPNVSLGSGKEMFDISLFRDELKISVWATFMEKLYSSCRLAKPTKTHKFIAHLKDRGKLLRCYTQNIDGLEETLGLELSSEQPVQEDSLKKENLQKSLIRSNSCTAFSNAKWRNYDVVQLHGDLNKLSCTRCFHVFNWNRYWARSFRRGELPVCPHCEAIQLRRSQQGKRVVDHHGMLRPNIVLYGENHPSGDIISQGLNLDILRGKPDFFIIMGTSLKVDGVKKVVKQMSKQVHERGGLVILVNKSSVGDSTWNGCIDYQIWEDCDEWVTFLNNQEPDFFKSQKEVNKLRQLKREASELRKQKLLETRKQIEQQSLSTPPTTPTREEKNLRILQAGLSGSSSSEGEESDSMKRASLQSLKRKLLPPTNKMAKNKKAKLQLKEVIVSDGESDDDQVMKLNAEFYFKKENNTLTTSS
;
A
#
# COMPACT_ATOMS: atom_id res chain seq x y z
N MET A 1 20.60 65.15 22.94
CA MET A 1 20.79 64.22 21.79
C MET A 1 19.69 63.14 21.65
N SER A 2 18.45 63.37 22.13
CA SER A 2 17.39 62.33 22.10
C SER A 2 16.13 62.69 21.28
N ARG A 3 16.16 63.76 20.47
CA ARG A 3 15.06 64.14 19.55
C ARG A 3 15.43 64.12 18.06
N ARG A 4 16.72 64.03 17.71
CA ARG A 4 17.19 63.94 16.31
C ARG A 4 17.16 62.50 15.76
N VAL A 5 17.37 61.50 16.61
CA VAL A 5 17.37 60.06 16.24
C VAL A 5 15.96 59.49 15.99
N LYS A 6 14.89 60.13 16.52
CA LYS A 6 13.50 59.67 16.34
C LYS A 6 12.84 60.15 15.04
N LEU A 7 13.40 61.15 14.36
CA LEU A 7 12.90 61.62 13.06
C LEU A 7 13.54 60.87 11.89
N GLU A 8 14.82 60.51 11.98
CA GLU A 8 15.52 59.73 10.93
C GLU A 8 14.98 58.28 10.81
N HIS A 9 14.54 57.66 11.91
CA HIS A 9 13.95 56.31 11.87
C HIS A 9 12.53 56.25 11.27
N LYS A 10 11.80 57.38 11.20
CA LYS A 10 10.47 57.43 10.58
C LYS A 10 10.54 57.73 9.08
N GLN A 11 11.57 58.44 8.64
CA GLN A 11 11.78 58.79 7.23
C GLN A 11 12.38 57.64 6.41
N ILE A 12 13.18 56.76 7.03
CA ILE A 12 13.72 55.55 6.40
C ILE A 12 12.66 54.45 6.22
N LYS A 13 11.58 54.46 7.03
CA LYS A 13 10.51 53.44 6.97
C LYS A 13 9.42 53.70 5.91
N LEU A 14 9.40 54.90 5.32
CA LEU A 14 8.44 55.29 4.27
C LEU A 14 9.04 55.30 2.86
N LEU A 15 10.37 55.23 2.70
CA LEU A 15 11.03 55.22 1.40
C LEU A 15 11.44 53.82 0.90
N SER A 16 11.32 52.77 1.73
CA SER A 16 11.72 51.41 1.36
C SER A 16 10.59 50.51 0.83
N ASN A 17 9.32 50.94 0.94
CA ASN A 17 8.17 50.10 0.59
C ASN A 17 7.56 50.40 -0.80
N ASP A 18 7.74 51.60 -1.35
CA ASP A 18 7.10 51.96 -2.64
C ASP A 18 7.99 51.76 -3.88
N GLN A 19 9.30 51.49 -3.72
CA GLN A 19 10.20 51.24 -4.86
C GLN A 19 10.53 49.76 -5.12
N ARG A 20 10.10 48.83 -4.27
CA ARG A 20 10.31 47.38 -4.50
C ARG A 20 9.11 46.64 -5.08
N SER A 21 7.92 47.24 -5.05
CA SER A 21 6.72 46.66 -5.66
C SER A 21 6.64 46.93 -7.16
N ALA A 22 7.11 48.09 -7.64
CA ALA A 22 6.99 48.47 -9.05
C ALA A 22 7.99 47.76 -9.99
N SER A 23 9.18 47.34 -9.53
CA SER A 23 10.17 46.69 -10.40
C SER A 23 9.95 45.20 -10.60
N PHE A 24 9.22 44.53 -9.71
CA PHE A 24 8.96 43.09 -9.79
C PHE A 24 7.77 42.75 -10.69
N ASP A 25 6.82 43.68 -10.88
CA ASP A 25 5.64 43.46 -11.71
C ASP A 25 5.93 43.63 -13.23
N GLU A 26 6.89 44.49 -13.62
CA GLU A 26 7.31 44.62 -15.03
C GLU A 26 8.16 43.43 -15.52
N GLU A 27 9.05 42.88 -14.67
CA GLU A 27 9.83 41.67 -15.00
C GLU A 27 8.94 40.41 -15.10
N ALA A 28 7.92 40.28 -14.25
CA ALA A 28 6.96 39.18 -14.29
C ALA A 28 6.05 39.24 -15.54
N LEU A 29 5.74 40.43 -16.03
CA LEU A 29 4.93 40.62 -17.24
C LEU A 29 5.72 40.36 -18.53
N SER A 30 7.01 40.71 -18.54
CA SER A 30 7.95 40.41 -19.64
C SER A 30 8.25 38.91 -19.77
N MET A 31 8.46 38.23 -18.65
CA MET A 31 8.68 36.76 -18.59
C MET A 31 7.45 35.94 -19.01
N ASN A 32 6.23 36.43 -18.74
CA ASN A 32 4.99 35.78 -19.16
C ASN A 32 4.67 35.99 -20.66
N LYS A 33 5.07 37.12 -21.25
CA LYS A 33 5.02 37.33 -22.71
C LYS A 33 6.02 36.43 -23.44
N MET A 34 7.22 36.22 -22.86
CA MET A 34 8.23 35.33 -23.44
C MET A 34 7.81 33.83 -23.35
N ARG A 35 7.15 33.41 -22.26
CA ARG A 35 6.59 32.05 -22.11
C ARG A 35 5.46 31.73 -23.09
N LYS A 36 4.58 32.68 -23.39
CA LYS A 36 3.47 32.49 -24.35
C LYS A 36 3.96 32.33 -25.81
N ASN A 37 5.08 32.95 -26.17
CA ASN A 37 5.68 32.81 -27.50
C ASN A 37 6.47 31.50 -27.68
N ILE A 38 6.91 30.86 -26.60
CA ILE A 38 7.62 29.56 -26.64
C ILE A 38 6.62 28.40 -26.73
N THR A 39 5.47 28.47 -26.05
CA THR A 39 4.42 27.43 -26.14
C THR A 39 3.68 27.42 -27.49
N GLN A 40 3.64 28.54 -28.22
CA GLN A 40 3.06 28.58 -29.57
C GLN A 40 3.99 28.08 -30.69
N LYS A 41 5.28 27.85 -30.41
CA LYS A 41 6.28 27.39 -31.39
C LYS A 41 6.67 25.92 -31.26
N LEU A 42 6.12 25.19 -30.29
CA LEU A 42 6.44 23.78 -30.03
C LEU A 42 5.36 22.78 -30.46
N ASP A 43 4.19 23.24 -30.95
CA ASP A 43 3.08 22.37 -31.39
C ASP A 43 2.98 22.18 -32.93
N THR A 44 3.98 22.61 -33.68
CA THR A 44 4.00 22.46 -35.15
C THR A 44 5.35 21.93 -35.63
N THR A 45 5.66 20.67 -35.34
CA THR A 45 6.54 19.84 -36.20
C THR A 45 6.59 18.37 -35.75
N LEU A 46 6.17 17.49 -36.68
CA LEU A 46 6.63 16.10 -36.85
C LEU A 46 6.14 15.02 -35.86
N VAL A 47 5.05 14.30 -36.21
CA VAL A 47 5.15 12.87 -36.54
C VAL A 47 4.18 12.56 -37.69
N LYS A 48 4.75 12.13 -38.81
CA LYS A 48 4.04 11.68 -40.02
C LYS A 48 3.41 10.30 -39.79
N ASN A 49 2.20 10.13 -40.33
CA ASN A 49 1.51 8.86 -40.52
C ASN A 49 2.39 7.82 -41.23
N VAL A 50 2.41 6.59 -40.70
CA VAL A 50 2.73 5.37 -41.46
C VAL A 50 1.60 4.37 -41.18
N PRO A 51 0.87 3.90 -42.20
CA PRO A 51 -0.16 2.89 -42.02
C PRO A 51 0.45 1.49 -42.08
N SER A 52 0.22 0.65 -41.08
CA SER A 52 0.59 -0.77 -41.17
C SER A 52 -0.53 -1.69 -40.70
N LYS A 53 -1.21 -2.21 -41.72
CA LYS A 53 -1.72 -3.60 -41.88
C LYS A 53 -2.62 -4.19 -40.81
N ALA A 54 -3.87 -4.37 -41.23
CA ALA A 54 -4.86 -5.30 -40.71
C ALA A 54 -4.25 -6.66 -40.32
N ALA A 55 -4.55 -7.09 -39.09
CA ALA A 55 -4.32 -8.45 -38.63
C ALA A 55 -5.58 -8.98 -37.93
N ARG A 56 -6.43 -9.60 -38.75
CA ARG A 56 -7.15 -10.86 -38.53
C ARG A 56 -7.78 -11.08 -37.14
N SER A 57 -9.08 -10.88 -37.09
CA SER A 57 -9.98 -11.43 -36.08
C SER A 57 -9.81 -12.96 -35.94
N LYS A 58 -9.60 -13.42 -34.71
CA LYS A 58 -9.92 -14.78 -34.29
C LYS A 58 -10.78 -14.69 -33.04
N SER A 59 -12.06 -15.01 -33.21
CA SER A 59 -13.04 -15.14 -32.16
C SER A 59 -12.71 -16.34 -31.28
N THR A 60 -12.57 -16.10 -29.99
CA THR A 60 -12.63 -17.16 -28.97
C THR A 60 -13.61 -16.71 -27.89
N ASN A 61 -14.81 -17.27 -27.97
CA ASN A 61 -15.88 -17.40 -26.98
C ASN A 61 -15.78 -16.56 -25.69
N ASN A 62 -16.59 -15.51 -25.69
CA ASN A 62 -17.14 -14.74 -24.59
C ASN A 62 -17.40 -15.53 -23.30
N VAL A 63 -16.63 -15.21 -22.27
CA VAL A 63 -17.21 -14.68 -21.02
C VAL A 63 -16.66 -13.27 -20.93
N THR A 64 -17.45 -12.27 -21.33
CA THR A 64 -17.13 -10.87 -21.07
C THR A 64 -17.15 -10.69 -19.56
N SER A 65 -15.97 -10.73 -18.93
CA SER A 65 -15.79 -10.11 -17.61
C SER A 65 -16.16 -8.66 -17.81
N GLU A 66 -17.35 -8.26 -17.34
CA GLU A 66 -17.65 -6.84 -17.21
C GLU A 66 -16.49 -6.19 -16.45
N SER A 67 -15.96 -5.09 -17.00
CA SER A 67 -14.88 -4.37 -16.36
C SER A 67 -15.41 -3.83 -15.04
N LEU A 68 -14.79 -4.21 -13.91
CA LEU A 68 -15.12 -3.66 -12.59
C LEU A 68 -14.74 -2.18 -12.45
N GLN A 69 -14.09 -1.60 -13.46
CA GLN A 69 -13.72 -0.19 -13.45
C GLN A 69 -14.94 0.69 -13.66
N THR A 70 -15.07 1.73 -12.85
CA THR A 70 -16.21 2.63 -12.87
C THR A 70 -15.80 3.99 -13.43
N LYS A 71 -16.70 4.63 -14.20
CA LYS A 71 -16.46 6.01 -14.68
C LYS A 71 -16.61 7.05 -13.57
N LYS A 72 -17.51 6.77 -12.62
CA LYS A 72 -17.80 7.60 -11.46
C LYS A 72 -17.57 6.78 -10.21
N LEU A 73 -17.07 7.44 -9.17
CA LEU A 73 -16.89 6.82 -7.86
C LEU A 73 -18.21 6.23 -7.37
N GLN A 74 -18.21 4.94 -7.05
CA GLN A 74 -19.35 4.25 -6.45
C GLN A 74 -19.14 4.08 -4.94
N HIS A 75 -20.19 4.24 -4.16
CA HIS A 75 -20.13 4.11 -2.70
C HIS A 75 -20.81 2.83 -2.24
N ILE A 76 -20.09 2.05 -1.44
CA ILE A 76 -20.58 0.88 -0.73
C ILE A 76 -20.75 1.31 0.72
N LEU A 77 -22.00 1.55 1.12
CA LEU A 77 -22.35 2.13 2.42
C LEU A 77 -22.42 1.09 3.54
N GLN A 78 -22.61 -0.20 3.20
CA GLN A 78 -22.72 -1.29 4.14
C GLN A 78 -22.07 -2.54 3.56
N LEU A 79 -21.39 -3.31 4.41
CA LEU A 79 -20.81 -4.60 4.02
C LEU A 79 -21.86 -5.70 4.12
N ASN A 80 -22.36 -6.16 2.97
CA ASN A 80 -23.24 -7.32 2.88
C ASN A 80 -22.49 -8.49 2.23
N SER A 81 -22.56 -9.68 2.83
CA SER A 81 -21.95 -10.90 2.27
C SER A 81 -22.49 -11.29 0.90
N ASP A 82 -23.74 -10.91 0.63
CA ASP A 82 -24.46 -11.31 -0.58
C ASP A 82 -24.34 -10.26 -1.70
N ASP A 83 -23.69 -9.12 -1.44
CA ASP A 83 -23.46 -8.10 -2.46
C ASP A 83 -22.44 -8.59 -3.49
N GLU A 84 -22.90 -8.75 -4.74
CA GLU A 84 -22.07 -9.24 -5.83
C GLU A 84 -20.89 -8.31 -6.13
N THR A 85 -21.06 -7.01 -5.90
CA THR A 85 -20.03 -5.99 -6.12
C THR A 85 -18.85 -6.22 -5.18
N ILE A 86 -19.10 -6.30 -3.86
CA ILE A 86 -18.03 -6.51 -2.88
C ILE A 86 -17.37 -7.88 -3.05
N LEU A 87 -18.16 -8.90 -3.39
CA LEU A 87 -17.63 -10.24 -3.67
C LEU A 87 -16.69 -10.23 -4.89
N ASN A 88 -17.04 -9.48 -5.94
CA ASN A 88 -16.19 -9.33 -7.12
C ASN A 88 -14.92 -8.52 -6.83
N ILE A 89 -15.00 -7.47 -6.00
CA ILE A 89 -13.84 -6.72 -5.50
C ILE A 89 -12.90 -7.65 -4.71
N ASN A 90 -13.44 -8.43 -3.77
CA ASN A 90 -12.68 -9.36 -2.95
C ASN A 90 -11.98 -10.42 -3.81
N LYS A 91 -12.69 -11.00 -4.79
CA LYS A 91 -12.10 -11.94 -5.76
C LYS A 91 -11.02 -11.30 -6.62
N ALA A 92 -11.18 -10.04 -7.03
CA ALA A 92 -10.16 -9.31 -7.78
C ALA A 92 -8.88 -9.11 -6.95
N LEU A 93 -9.01 -8.71 -5.67
CA LEU A 93 -7.89 -8.63 -4.73
C LEU A 93 -7.23 -10.00 -4.49
N SER A 94 -8.03 -11.06 -4.33
CA SER A 94 -7.54 -12.43 -4.19
C SER A 94 -6.71 -12.90 -5.40
N ARG A 95 -7.03 -12.42 -6.61
CA ARG A 95 -6.33 -12.76 -7.85
C ARG A 95 -5.14 -11.86 -8.17
N SER A 96 -5.14 -10.62 -7.68
CA SER A 96 -4.08 -9.63 -7.88
C SER A 96 -2.72 -10.14 -7.42
N ARG A 97 -1.66 -9.72 -8.10
CA ARG A 97 -0.27 -10.11 -7.80
C ARG A 97 0.61 -8.92 -7.41
N LYS A 98 0.19 -7.69 -7.72
CA LYS A 98 0.96 -6.46 -7.52
C LYS A 98 0.04 -5.38 -6.94
N VAL A 99 -0.22 -5.52 -5.65
CA VAL A 99 -1.06 -4.63 -4.86
C VAL A 99 -0.26 -3.43 -4.40
N LEU A 100 -0.70 -2.23 -4.78
CA LEU A 100 -0.29 -0.99 -4.13
C LEU A 100 -1.22 -0.71 -2.96
N VAL A 101 -0.66 -0.18 -1.87
CA VAL A 101 -1.43 0.31 -0.73
C VAL A 101 -1.02 1.75 -0.45
N LEU A 102 -1.98 2.63 -0.18
CA LEU A 102 -1.77 3.96 0.37
C LEU A 102 -2.51 4.07 1.69
N THR A 103 -1.82 4.43 2.76
CA THR A 103 -2.42 4.51 4.11
C THR A 103 -2.36 5.93 4.67
N GLY A 104 -3.23 6.20 5.65
CA GLY A 104 -3.17 7.38 6.50
C GLY A 104 -3.65 7.08 7.92
N ALA A 105 -3.81 8.12 8.73
CA ALA A 105 -3.95 7.98 10.18
C ALA A 105 -5.12 7.09 10.62
N GLY A 106 -6.16 6.94 9.79
CA GLY A 106 -7.32 6.10 10.08
C GLY A 106 -6.98 4.63 10.34
N ILE A 107 -5.89 4.10 9.78
CA ILE A 107 -5.48 2.71 10.04
C ILE A 107 -4.89 2.49 11.43
N SER A 108 -4.49 3.57 12.11
CA SER A 108 -3.84 3.57 13.44
C SER A 108 -4.81 3.97 14.57
N CYS A 109 -6.03 4.43 14.24
CA CYS A 109 -7.03 4.82 15.25
C CYS A 109 -7.36 3.70 16.24
N ASN A 110 -7.56 2.47 15.76
CA ASN A 110 -7.86 1.32 16.62
C ASN A 110 -6.64 0.85 17.44
N ALA A 111 -5.44 1.37 17.18
CA ALA A 111 -4.27 1.17 18.02
C ALA A 111 -4.18 2.19 19.18
N GLY A 112 -5.18 3.07 19.32
CA GLY A 112 -5.19 4.14 20.31
C GLY A 112 -4.41 5.38 19.91
N ILE A 113 -3.97 5.48 18.65
CA ILE A 113 -3.33 6.68 18.10
C ILE A 113 -4.41 7.51 17.41
N PRO A 114 -4.88 8.61 18.01
CA PRO A 114 -5.94 9.42 17.41
C PRO A 114 -5.46 10.06 16.10
N ASP A 115 -6.38 10.20 15.14
CA ASP A 115 -6.08 10.96 13.94
C ASP A 115 -5.95 12.46 14.26
N PHE A 116 -5.47 13.23 13.29
CA PHE A 116 -5.27 14.67 13.48
C PHE A 116 -6.52 15.52 13.26
N ARG A 117 -7.54 15.00 12.59
CA ARG A 117 -8.57 15.82 11.94
C ARG A 117 -10.00 15.52 12.38
N SER A 118 -10.26 14.41 13.08
CA SER A 118 -11.59 14.06 13.58
C SER A 118 -12.02 14.94 14.76
N SER A 119 -13.30 14.83 15.15
CA SER A 119 -13.88 15.51 16.31
C SER A 119 -13.13 15.22 17.60
N ASP A 120 -12.72 13.97 17.80
CA ASP A 120 -11.92 13.52 18.95
C ASP A 120 -10.42 13.46 18.62
N GLY A 121 -10.05 14.07 17.50
CA GLY A 121 -8.70 14.09 16.98
C GLY A 121 -7.75 14.92 17.82
N LEU A 122 -6.48 14.64 17.61
CA LEU A 122 -5.37 15.11 18.43
C LEU A 122 -5.23 16.65 18.47
N TYR A 123 -5.67 17.34 17.41
CA TYR A 123 -5.74 18.80 17.36
C TYR A 123 -6.70 19.40 18.40
N ASN A 124 -7.90 18.81 18.54
CA ASN A 124 -8.90 19.35 19.47
C ASN A 124 -8.46 19.15 20.94
N LEU A 125 -7.71 18.08 21.21
CA LEU A 125 -7.06 17.86 22.51
C LEU A 125 -6.04 18.96 22.81
N VAL A 126 -5.13 19.25 21.88
CA VAL A 126 -4.12 20.32 22.05
C VAL A 126 -4.79 21.68 22.25
N LYS A 127 -5.84 21.99 21.46
CA LYS A 127 -6.58 23.25 21.59
C LYS A 127 -7.26 23.38 22.96
N LYS A 128 -7.76 22.28 23.52
CA LYS A 128 -8.37 22.25 24.86
C LYS A 128 -7.34 22.39 25.97
N GLU A 129 -6.17 21.77 25.82
CA GLU A 129 -5.06 21.87 26.79
C GLU A 129 -4.38 23.25 26.77
N HIS A 130 -4.36 23.93 25.62
CA HIS A 130 -3.67 25.20 25.41
C HIS A 130 -4.59 26.28 24.82
N PRO A 131 -5.63 26.74 25.55
CA PRO A 131 -6.60 27.71 25.03
C PRO A 131 -5.98 29.09 24.74
N ASN A 132 -4.86 29.42 25.37
CA ASN A 132 -4.16 30.70 25.21
C ASN A 132 -3.30 30.76 23.94
N VAL A 133 -3.09 29.64 23.24
CA VAL A 133 -2.33 29.60 21.99
C VAL A 133 -3.32 29.60 20.83
N SER A 134 -3.26 30.65 20.01
CA SER A 134 -4.08 30.74 18.80
C SER A 134 -3.57 29.73 17.77
N LEU A 135 -4.19 28.56 17.75
CA LEU A 135 -4.07 27.57 16.69
C LEU A 135 -5.32 27.64 15.84
N GLY A 136 -5.19 28.12 14.60
CA GLY A 136 -6.31 28.27 13.66
C GLY A 136 -6.77 26.94 13.11
N SER A 137 -5.88 25.96 12.98
CA SER A 137 -6.21 24.59 12.55
C SER A 137 -5.13 23.58 12.94
N GLY A 138 -5.47 22.29 12.93
CA GLY A 138 -4.48 21.22 13.15
C GLY A 138 -3.36 21.19 12.11
N LYS A 139 -3.55 21.82 10.93
CA LYS A 139 -2.49 21.97 9.93
C LYS A 139 -1.34 22.84 10.44
N GLU A 140 -1.63 23.83 11.27
CA GLU A 140 -0.64 24.79 11.77
C GLU A 140 0.42 24.13 12.67
N MET A 141 0.04 23.08 13.40
CA MET A 141 0.97 22.25 14.20
C MET A 141 1.95 21.44 13.32
N PHE A 142 1.74 21.40 12.02
CA PHE A 142 2.58 20.68 11.06
C PHE A 142 3.09 21.59 9.95
N ASP A 143 2.98 22.90 10.10
CA ASP A 143 3.47 23.87 9.12
C ASP A 143 4.79 24.48 9.59
N ILE A 144 5.75 24.65 8.68
CA ILE A 144 7.07 25.18 9.01
C ILE A 144 7.00 26.57 9.65
N SER A 145 5.93 27.33 9.41
CA SER A 145 5.68 28.62 10.05
C SER A 145 5.50 28.55 11.57
N LEU A 146 5.23 27.36 12.14
CA LEU A 146 5.13 27.16 13.59
C LEU A 146 6.41 27.60 14.33
N PHE A 147 7.58 27.46 13.71
CA PHE A 147 8.87 27.82 14.31
C PHE A 147 9.15 29.33 14.36
N ARG A 148 8.16 30.16 13.99
CA ARG A 148 8.24 31.62 14.12
C ARG A 148 7.75 32.12 15.49
N ASP A 149 7.17 31.25 16.30
CA ASP A 149 6.53 31.58 17.57
C ASP A 149 6.98 30.59 18.66
N GLU A 150 7.67 31.10 19.69
CA GLU A 150 8.21 30.28 20.77
C GLU A 150 7.13 29.54 21.58
N LEU A 151 5.95 30.16 21.75
CA LEU A 151 4.84 29.50 22.45
C LEU A 151 4.30 28.32 21.64
N LYS A 152 4.21 28.47 20.31
CA LYS A 152 3.81 27.37 19.41
C LYS A 152 4.85 26.26 19.38
N ILE A 153 6.14 26.59 19.39
CA ILE A 153 7.22 25.60 19.51
C ILE A 153 7.09 24.81 20.80
N SER A 154 6.80 25.49 21.93
CA SER A 154 6.67 24.83 23.22
C SER A 154 5.50 23.86 23.26
N VAL A 155 4.31 24.28 22.81
CA VAL A 155 3.14 23.40 22.68
C VAL A 155 3.40 22.26 21.70
N TRP A 156 4.08 22.55 20.59
CA TRP A 156 4.44 21.53 19.60
C TRP A 156 5.40 20.48 20.17
N ALA A 157 6.37 20.90 20.98
CA ALA A 157 7.34 19.99 21.56
C ALA A 157 6.69 19.04 22.59
N THR A 158 5.85 19.55 23.49
CA THR A 158 5.11 18.70 24.44
C THR A 158 4.18 17.74 23.70
N PHE A 159 3.52 18.26 22.67
CA PHE A 159 2.63 17.50 21.81
C PHE A 159 3.35 16.32 21.12
N MET A 160 4.52 16.58 20.52
CA MET A 160 5.29 15.57 19.79
C MET A 160 5.81 14.45 20.69
N GLU A 161 6.17 14.76 21.94
CA GLU A 161 6.58 13.72 22.88
C GLU A 161 5.43 12.84 23.36
N LYS A 162 4.25 13.44 23.61
CA LYS A 162 3.03 12.67 23.91
C LYS A 162 2.72 11.72 22.75
N LEU A 163 2.74 12.22 21.52
CA LEU A 163 2.51 11.40 20.32
C LEU A 163 3.55 10.28 20.19
N TYR A 164 4.83 10.60 20.34
CA TYR A 164 5.92 9.61 20.29
C TYR A 164 5.72 8.50 21.34
N SER A 165 5.39 8.88 22.58
CA SER A 165 5.13 7.94 23.67
C SER A 165 3.93 7.04 23.38
N SER A 166 2.84 7.60 22.85
CA SER A 166 1.66 6.82 22.43
C SER A 166 1.99 5.83 21.33
N CYS A 167 2.73 6.23 20.30
CA CYS A 167 3.15 5.33 19.21
C CYS A 167 4.01 4.17 19.72
N ARG A 168 4.88 4.43 20.72
CA ARG A 168 5.73 3.38 21.33
C ARG A 168 4.96 2.34 22.15
N LEU A 169 3.77 2.67 22.63
CA LEU A 169 2.91 1.76 23.39
C LEU A 169 1.87 1.07 22.51
N ALA A 170 1.57 1.65 21.35
CA ALA A 170 0.59 1.13 20.41
C ALA A 170 1.04 -0.20 19.79
N LYS A 171 0.07 -1.05 19.44
CA LYS A 171 0.29 -2.30 18.73
C LYS A 171 -0.30 -2.21 17.32
N PRO A 172 0.28 -2.90 16.32
CA PRO A 172 -0.26 -2.91 14.97
C PRO A 172 -1.70 -3.42 14.91
N THR A 173 -2.54 -2.70 14.17
CA THR A 173 -3.95 -3.04 13.94
C THR A 173 -4.13 -4.22 12.98
N LYS A 174 -5.37 -4.68 12.78
CA LYS A 174 -5.66 -5.74 11.79
C LYS A 174 -5.26 -5.28 10.38
N THR A 175 -5.43 -4.00 10.07
CA THR A 175 -5.03 -3.39 8.80
C THR A 175 -3.52 -3.45 8.58
N HIS A 176 -2.71 -3.15 9.60
CA HIS A 176 -1.25 -3.30 9.50
C HIS A 176 -0.86 -4.77 9.24
N LYS A 177 -1.48 -5.70 9.96
CA LYS A 177 -1.26 -7.14 9.77
C LYS A 177 -1.69 -7.62 8.39
N PHE A 178 -2.76 -7.06 7.82
CA PHE A 178 -3.16 -7.32 6.44
C PHE A 178 -2.10 -6.87 5.43
N ILE A 179 -1.49 -5.70 5.63
CA ILE A 179 -0.39 -5.22 4.77
C ILE A 179 0.83 -6.15 4.86
N ALA A 180 1.21 -6.58 6.08
CA ALA A 180 2.26 -7.57 6.27
C ALA A 180 1.93 -8.91 5.61
N HIS A 181 0.68 -9.35 5.71
CA HIS A 181 0.21 -10.54 5.01
C HIS A 181 0.32 -10.41 3.49
N LEU A 182 0.02 -9.24 2.90
CA LEU A 182 0.25 -9.02 1.47
C LEU A 182 1.73 -9.20 1.07
N LYS A 183 2.67 -8.77 1.92
CA LYS A 183 4.12 -9.00 1.72
C LYS A 183 4.43 -10.50 1.79
N ASP A 184 3.99 -11.19 2.83
CA ASP A 184 4.25 -12.61 3.04
C ASP A 184 3.72 -13.49 1.90
N ARG A 185 2.63 -13.05 1.28
CA ARG A 185 2.00 -13.70 0.11
C ARG A 185 2.66 -13.31 -1.22
N GLY A 186 3.68 -12.45 -1.21
CA GLY A 186 4.35 -11.92 -2.39
C GLY A 186 3.44 -11.06 -3.29
N LYS A 187 2.36 -10.52 -2.73
CA LYS A 187 1.35 -9.70 -3.43
C LYS A 187 1.60 -8.20 -3.28
N LEU A 188 2.18 -7.76 -2.17
CA LEU A 188 2.50 -6.35 -1.94
C LEU A 188 3.56 -5.90 -2.96
N LEU A 189 3.22 -4.87 -3.75
CA LEU A 189 4.20 -4.14 -4.54
C LEU A 189 4.85 -3.05 -3.70
N ARG A 190 4.01 -2.26 -3.00
CA ARG A 190 4.45 -1.22 -2.07
C ARG A 190 3.30 -0.75 -1.19
N CYS A 191 3.61 -0.40 0.04
CA CYS A 191 2.77 0.45 0.87
C CYS A 191 3.36 1.87 0.92
N TYR A 192 2.58 2.88 0.58
CA TYR A 192 2.93 4.28 0.78
C TYR A 192 2.16 4.77 2.01
N THR A 193 2.86 5.15 3.07
CA THR A 193 2.23 5.56 4.32
C THR A 193 2.38 7.07 4.52
N GLN A 194 1.28 7.73 4.86
CA GLN A 194 1.30 9.11 5.35
C GLN A 194 1.60 9.19 6.84
N ASN A 195 1.60 8.04 7.52
CA ASN A 195 1.78 7.96 8.96
C ASN A 195 3.26 8.09 9.32
N ILE A 196 3.49 8.56 10.54
CA ILE A 196 4.80 8.76 11.14
C ILE A 196 4.99 7.86 12.38
N ASP A 197 4.00 7.02 12.69
CA ASP A 197 3.95 6.20 13.92
C ASP A 197 4.93 5.02 13.91
N GLY A 198 5.26 4.48 12.73
CA GLY A 198 6.24 3.40 12.57
C GLY A 198 5.70 2.02 12.96
N LEU A 199 4.39 1.84 13.07
CA LEU A 199 3.81 0.54 13.47
C LEU A 199 4.11 -0.57 12.45
N GLU A 200 4.32 -0.22 11.19
CA GLU A 200 4.69 -1.17 10.13
C GLU A 200 6.03 -1.89 10.43
N GLU A 201 7.01 -1.20 11.03
CA GLU A 201 8.33 -1.74 11.36
C GLU A 201 8.23 -2.95 12.30
N THR A 202 7.30 -2.89 13.27
CA THR A 202 7.12 -3.94 14.28
C THR A 202 6.60 -5.26 13.70
N LEU A 203 6.13 -5.26 12.45
CA LEU A 203 5.72 -6.45 11.69
C LEU A 203 6.85 -6.97 10.77
N GLY A 204 8.05 -6.40 10.84
CA GLY A 204 9.18 -6.76 9.97
C GLY A 204 9.03 -6.25 8.54
N LEU A 205 8.30 -5.16 8.35
CA LEU A 205 8.24 -4.44 7.07
C LEU A 205 9.44 -3.49 6.94
N GLU A 206 10.11 -3.53 5.79
CA GLU A 206 11.29 -2.70 5.51
C GLU A 206 10.86 -1.27 5.19
N LEU A 207 11.30 -0.29 5.99
CA LEU A 207 10.88 1.10 5.88
C LEU A 207 11.89 1.98 5.11
N SER A 208 11.40 2.96 4.36
CA SER A 208 12.27 3.87 3.58
C SER A 208 13.13 4.83 4.40
N SER A 209 12.76 5.12 5.66
CA SER A 209 13.51 6.05 6.54
C SER A 209 14.72 5.39 7.22
N GLU A 210 14.87 4.07 7.14
CA GLU A 210 16.06 3.37 7.61
C GLU A 210 17.27 3.70 6.72
N GLN A 211 17.97 4.76 7.10
CA GLN A 211 19.38 4.92 6.77
C GLN A 211 20.15 4.07 7.79
N PRO A 212 21.07 3.18 7.36
CA PRO A 212 21.99 2.57 8.31
C PRO A 212 22.70 3.70 9.04
N VAL A 213 22.69 3.62 10.37
CA VAL A 213 23.40 4.53 11.26
C VAL A 213 24.82 4.67 10.71
N GLN A 214 25.26 5.90 10.53
CA GLN A 214 26.61 6.18 10.04
C GLN A 214 27.61 5.69 11.09
N GLU A 215 28.05 4.44 10.98
CA GLU A 215 29.31 4.02 11.55
C GLU A 215 30.44 4.68 10.75
N ASP A 216 31.17 5.53 11.47
CA ASP A 216 32.43 6.19 11.16
C ASP A 216 32.53 7.06 9.88
N SER A 217 32.49 8.36 10.14
CA SER A 217 32.75 9.47 9.23
C SER A 217 34.16 9.48 8.59
N LEU A 218 35.01 8.49 8.84
CA LEU A 218 36.38 8.42 8.31
C LEU A 218 36.51 7.65 6.99
N LYS A 219 35.52 6.84 6.58
CA LYS A 219 35.58 6.07 5.32
C LYS A 219 34.90 6.74 4.12
N LYS A 220 34.11 7.80 4.32
CA LYS A 220 33.31 8.43 3.25
C LYS A 220 34.09 9.35 2.31
N GLU A 221 35.15 10.03 2.75
CA GLU A 221 35.87 10.97 1.88
C GLU A 221 36.61 10.28 0.73
N ASN A 222 37.03 9.01 0.90
CA ASN A 222 37.69 8.25 -0.16
C ASN A 222 36.72 7.48 -1.07
N LEU A 223 35.53 7.11 -0.58
CA LEU A 223 34.53 6.43 -1.41
C LEU A 223 33.77 7.41 -2.30
N GLN A 224 33.48 8.62 -1.81
CA GLN A 224 32.71 9.62 -2.54
C GLN A 224 33.47 10.19 -3.75
N LYS A 225 34.82 10.23 -3.70
CA LYS A 225 35.66 10.61 -4.84
C LYS A 225 35.75 9.54 -5.94
N SER A 226 35.55 8.26 -5.62
CA SER A 226 35.55 7.17 -6.62
C SER A 226 34.20 7.00 -7.33
N LEU A 227 33.08 7.36 -6.69
CA LEU A 227 31.73 7.17 -7.26
C LEU A 227 31.31 8.24 -8.28
N ILE A 228 31.95 9.41 -8.30
CA ILE A 228 31.61 10.49 -9.25
C ILE A 228 31.99 10.13 -10.70
N ARG A 229 32.81 9.07 -10.90
CA ARG A 229 33.35 8.71 -12.22
C ARG A 229 32.57 7.63 -12.98
N SER A 230 31.44 7.14 -12.46
CA SER A 230 30.58 6.18 -13.17
C SER A 230 29.10 6.45 -12.92
N ASN A 231 28.27 6.30 -13.96
CA ASN A 231 26.79 6.34 -13.94
C ASN A 231 26.15 5.21 -13.09
N SER A 232 26.82 4.75 -12.02
CA SER A 232 26.51 3.60 -11.18
C SER A 232 25.57 3.95 -9.99
N CYS A 233 25.45 5.23 -9.63
CA CYS A 233 24.65 5.65 -8.47
C CYS A 233 23.14 5.36 -8.61
N THR A 234 22.60 5.41 -9.83
CA THR A 234 21.18 5.14 -10.11
C THR A 234 20.82 3.65 -10.04
N ALA A 235 21.76 2.77 -10.38
CA ALA A 235 21.53 1.32 -10.27
C ALA A 235 21.45 0.88 -8.80
N PHE A 236 22.34 1.44 -7.96
CA PHE A 236 22.35 1.15 -6.52
C PHE A 236 21.10 1.69 -5.80
N SER A 237 20.66 2.91 -6.11
CA SER A 237 19.42 3.48 -5.55
C SER A 237 18.19 2.67 -5.93
N ASN A 238 18.13 2.16 -7.17
CA ASN A 238 17.02 1.33 -7.65
C ASN A 238 16.97 -0.05 -6.97
N ALA A 239 18.13 -0.66 -6.73
CA ALA A 239 18.20 -1.93 -6.00
C ALA A 239 17.72 -1.77 -4.56
N LYS A 240 18.22 -0.73 -3.86
CA LYS A 240 17.75 -0.40 -2.50
C LYS A 240 16.26 -0.09 -2.47
N TRP A 241 15.76 0.67 -3.46
CA TRP A 241 14.34 1.00 -3.55
C TRP A 241 13.47 -0.25 -3.62
N ARG A 242 13.88 -1.31 -4.31
CA ARG A 242 13.08 -2.54 -4.42
C ARG A 242 12.96 -3.34 -3.12
N ASN A 243 13.81 -3.07 -2.13
CA ASN A 243 13.80 -3.79 -0.86
C ASN A 243 12.81 -3.22 0.15
N TYR A 244 12.42 -1.95 0.01
CA TYR A 244 11.44 -1.38 0.93
C TYR A 244 10.07 -2.05 0.74
N ASP A 245 9.34 -2.31 1.81
CA ASP A 245 7.93 -2.67 1.70
C ASP A 245 7.07 -1.42 1.83
N VAL A 246 7.53 -0.49 2.68
CA VAL A 246 6.79 0.70 3.08
C VAL A 246 7.62 1.95 2.81
N VAL A 247 7.02 2.92 2.12
CA VAL A 247 7.58 4.25 1.87
C VAL A 247 6.86 5.26 2.75
N GLN A 248 7.59 5.88 3.66
CA GLN A 248 7.08 6.94 4.53
C GLN A 248 7.12 8.29 3.82
N LEU A 249 5.96 8.82 3.49
CA LEU A 249 5.81 10.06 2.72
C LEU A 249 6.04 11.33 3.55
N HIS A 250 5.95 11.24 4.88
CA HIS A 250 6.04 12.37 5.79
C HIS A 250 7.14 12.22 6.85
N GLY A 251 8.12 11.34 6.61
CA GLY A 251 9.20 11.05 7.56
C GLY A 251 8.78 10.07 8.66
N ASP A 252 9.45 10.14 9.81
CA ASP A 252 9.28 9.21 10.91
C ASP A 252 9.35 9.92 12.27
N LEU A 253 8.65 9.39 13.27
CA LEU A 253 8.68 9.89 14.64
C LEU A 253 9.76 9.19 15.49
N ASN A 254 10.40 8.15 14.98
CA ASN A 254 11.39 7.34 15.70
C ASN A 254 12.78 7.99 15.78
N LYS A 255 12.99 9.09 15.04
CA LYS A 255 14.24 9.85 15.04
C LYS A 255 13.98 11.34 15.25
N LEU A 256 15.03 12.04 15.65
CA LEU A 256 15.13 13.49 15.69
C LEU A 256 16.06 13.96 14.58
N SER A 257 15.74 15.06 13.91
CA SER A 257 16.60 15.73 12.94
C SER A 257 16.92 17.15 13.38
N CYS A 258 18.14 17.58 13.05
CA CYS A 258 18.56 18.95 13.29
C CYS A 258 17.98 19.90 12.25
N THR A 259 17.38 21.02 12.69
CA THR A 259 16.83 22.07 11.82
C THR A 259 17.85 22.78 10.93
N ARG A 260 19.14 22.60 11.19
CA ARG A 260 20.23 23.28 10.47
C ARG A 260 21.11 22.34 9.67
N CYS A 261 21.68 21.32 10.31
CA CYS A 261 22.61 20.40 9.66
C CYS A 261 21.94 19.11 9.16
N PHE A 262 20.64 18.93 9.40
CA PHE A 262 19.85 17.74 9.02
C PHE A 262 20.42 16.41 9.51
N HIS A 263 21.34 16.44 10.48
CA HIS A 263 21.85 15.22 11.11
C HIS A 263 20.73 14.59 11.92
N VAL A 264 20.62 13.26 11.83
CA VAL A 264 19.54 12.47 12.41
C VAL A 264 20.07 11.73 13.64
N PHE A 265 19.29 11.72 14.72
CA PHE A 265 19.63 11.13 16.00
C PHE A 265 18.50 10.23 16.52
N ASN A 266 18.85 9.23 17.31
CA ASN A 266 17.88 8.43 18.05
C ASN A 266 17.37 9.19 19.27
N TRP A 267 16.10 9.02 19.62
CA TRP A 267 15.60 9.53 20.90
C TRP A 267 16.40 8.99 22.08
N ASN A 268 16.59 9.84 23.09
CA ASN A 268 17.10 9.44 24.38
C ASN A 268 16.25 10.05 25.50
N ARG A 269 16.45 9.58 26.73
CA ARG A 269 15.66 10.01 27.90
C ARG A 269 15.77 11.50 28.19
N TYR A 270 16.93 12.10 27.91
CA TYR A 270 17.20 13.51 28.12
C TYR A 270 16.39 14.37 27.14
N TRP A 271 16.44 14.06 25.84
CA TRP A 271 15.67 14.75 24.82
C TRP A 271 14.17 14.58 25.03
N ALA A 272 13.68 13.36 25.31
CA ALA A 272 12.27 13.17 25.64
C ALA A 272 11.82 14.06 26.84
N ARG A 273 12.65 14.21 27.88
CA ARG A 273 12.36 15.12 29.00
C ARG A 273 12.33 16.59 28.57
N SER A 274 13.24 17.02 27.68
CA SER A 274 13.24 18.37 27.11
C SER A 274 11.92 18.66 26.37
N PHE A 275 11.50 17.75 25.49
CA PHE A 275 10.24 17.90 24.76
C PHE A 275 9.04 17.96 25.72
N ARG A 276 9.00 17.15 26.78
CA ARG A 276 7.95 17.23 27.82
C ARG A 276 7.86 18.57 28.54
N ARG A 277 8.96 19.33 28.58
CA ARG A 277 9.01 20.69 29.14
C ARG A 277 8.65 21.76 28.11
N GLY A 278 8.41 21.37 26.85
CA GLY A 278 8.17 22.31 25.76
C GLY A 278 9.45 22.92 25.21
N GLU A 279 10.58 22.22 25.32
CA GLU A 279 11.89 22.71 24.89
C GLU A 279 12.47 21.81 23.80
N LEU A 280 12.93 22.40 22.71
CA LEU A 280 13.69 21.67 21.69
C LEU A 280 15.17 21.54 22.15
N PRO A 281 15.76 20.34 22.14
CA PRO A 281 17.17 20.18 22.50
C PRO A 281 18.10 20.84 21.48
N VAL A 282 19.28 21.29 21.93
CA VAL A 282 20.35 21.73 21.03
C VAL A 282 20.98 20.54 20.30
N CYS A 283 21.35 20.72 19.04
CA CYS A 283 22.02 19.71 18.22
C CYS A 283 23.48 19.50 18.65
N PRO A 284 23.86 18.30 19.14
CA PRO A 284 25.24 18.01 19.55
C PRO A 284 26.24 18.08 18.39
N HIS A 285 25.82 17.74 17.18
CA HIS A 285 26.68 17.79 16.00
C HIS A 285 27.03 19.25 15.63
N CYS A 286 26.05 20.16 15.69
CA CYS A 286 26.31 21.58 15.49
C CYS A 286 27.21 22.16 16.58
N GLU A 287 26.99 21.78 17.83
CA GLU A 287 27.81 22.19 18.97
C GLU A 287 29.27 21.72 18.82
N ALA A 288 29.49 20.45 18.45
CA ALA A 288 30.83 19.91 18.20
C ALA A 288 31.54 20.61 17.02
N ILE A 289 30.81 20.97 15.96
CA ILE A 289 31.38 21.77 14.86
C ILE A 289 31.79 23.15 15.35
N GLN A 290 30.94 23.81 16.14
CA GLN A 290 31.23 25.14 16.66
C GLN A 290 32.44 25.13 17.59
N LEU A 291 32.53 24.16 18.50
CA LEU A 291 33.65 24.00 19.41
C LEU A 291 34.97 23.86 18.63
N ARG A 292 34.99 23.00 17.60
CA ARG A 292 36.17 22.84 16.72
C ARG A 292 36.54 24.13 16.00
N ARG A 293 35.56 24.93 15.57
CA ARG A 293 35.82 26.23 14.92
C ARG A 293 36.44 27.23 15.90
N SER A 294 35.91 27.30 17.11
CA SER A 294 36.42 28.18 18.17
C SER A 294 37.87 27.84 18.52
N GLN A 295 38.18 26.55 18.69
CA GLN A 295 39.55 26.06 18.92
C GLN A 295 40.52 26.40 17.78
N GLN A 296 40.02 26.55 16.55
CA GLN A 296 40.81 26.95 15.38
C GLN A 296 40.88 28.47 15.20
N GLY A 297 40.43 29.27 16.17
CA GLY A 297 40.38 30.73 16.06
C GLY A 297 39.41 31.26 15.00
N LYS A 298 38.51 30.41 14.47
CA LYS A 298 37.50 30.81 13.48
C LYS A 298 36.35 31.50 14.18
N ARG A 299 35.70 32.44 13.46
CA ARG A 299 34.50 33.11 13.95
C ARG A 299 33.41 32.10 14.33
N VAL A 300 32.91 32.27 15.55
CA VAL A 300 31.72 31.64 16.14
C VAL A 300 30.52 31.97 15.25
N VAL A 301 29.82 30.95 14.76
CA VAL A 301 28.57 31.12 14.01
C VAL A 301 27.42 31.23 15.01
N ASP A 302 26.56 32.23 14.86
CA ASP A 302 25.70 32.72 15.95
C ASP A 302 24.66 31.71 16.47
N HIS A 303 24.31 30.64 15.73
CA HIS A 303 23.19 29.76 16.12
C HIS A 303 23.49 28.27 15.92
N HIS A 304 23.39 27.50 16.99
CA HIS A 304 23.31 26.04 16.93
C HIS A 304 21.95 25.61 16.40
N GLY A 305 21.91 24.52 15.62
CA GLY A 305 20.63 23.95 15.21
C GLY A 305 19.91 23.30 16.39
N MET A 306 18.59 23.23 16.33
CA MET A 306 17.75 22.57 17.33
C MET A 306 17.32 21.20 16.80
N LEU A 307 17.10 20.25 17.70
CA LEU A 307 16.57 18.93 17.39
C LEU A 307 15.05 18.96 17.41
N ARG A 308 14.45 18.39 16.38
CA ARG A 308 13.00 18.24 16.23
C ARG A 308 12.69 16.82 15.70
N PRO A 309 11.51 16.24 15.97
CA PRO A 309 11.05 15.04 15.27
C PRO A 309 11.34 15.05 13.77
N ASN A 310 11.80 13.91 13.24
CA ASN A 310 12.20 13.73 11.83
C ASN A 310 10.99 13.59 10.89
N ILE A 311 10.05 14.54 10.99
CA ILE A 311 8.84 14.59 10.20
C ILE A 311 8.93 15.71 9.15
N VAL A 312 8.27 15.53 8.02
CA VAL A 312 8.20 16.53 6.97
C VAL A 312 7.00 17.44 7.21
N LEU A 313 7.27 18.74 7.29
CA LEU A 313 6.25 19.75 7.59
C LEU A 313 5.69 20.38 6.30
N TYR A 314 4.49 20.92 6.36
CA TYR A 314 3.95 21.76 5.29
C TYR A 314 4.85 22.97 5.06
N GLY A 315 5.13 23.26 3.80
CA GLY A 315 6.06 24.32 3.41
C GLY A 315 7.54 23.92 3.48
N GLU A 316 7.86 22.71 3.94
CA GLU A 316 9.21 22.16 3.91
C GLU A 316 9.41 21.26 2.68
N ASN A 317 10.63 21.28 2.14
CA ASN A 317 11.01 20.34 1.09
C ASN A 317 11.28 18.97 1.70
N HIS A 318 10.75 17.92 1.08
CA HIS A 318 11.00 16.55 1.54
C HIS A 318 12.50 16.20 1.34
N PRO A 319 13.25 15.81 2.40
CA PRO A 319 14.69 15.56 2.30
C PRO A 319 15.04 14.43 1.31
N SER A 320 14.20 13.39 1.26
CA SER A 320 14.30 12.29 0.28
C SER A 320 13.36 12.42 -0.92
N GLY A 321 12.87 13.64 -1.22
CA GLY A 321 11.82 13.85 -2.23
C GLY A 321 12.19 13.34 -3.63
N ASP A 322 13.45 13.51 -4.04
CA ASP A 322 13.93 13.02 -5.34
C ASP A 322 13.94 11.50 -5.41
N ILE A 323 14.39 10.83 -4.34
CA ILE A 323 14.45 9.36 -4.26
C ILE A 323 13.02 8.80 -4.28
N ILE A 324 12.10 9.39 -3.52
CA ILE A 324 10.69 8.99 -3.50
C ILE A 324 10.06 9.17 -4.88
N SER A 325 10.32 10.29 -5.55
CA SER A 325 9.78 10.56 -6.89
C SER A 325 10.30 9.57 -7.94
N GLN A 326 11.60 9.28 -7.93
CA GLN A 326 12.21 8.28 -8.82
C GLN A 326 11.64 6.88 -8.54
N GLY A 327 11.56 6.52 -7.26
CA GLY A 327 11.05 5.26 -6.79
C GLY A 327 9.58 5.01 -7.13
N LEU A 328 8.74 6.03 -6.97
CA LEU A 328 7.34 6.02 -7.38
C LEU A 328 7.20 5.75 -8.88
N ASN A 329 8.03 6.40 -9.71
CA ASN A 329 8.03 6.14 -11.15
C ASN A 329 8.47 4.70 -11.48
N LEU A 330 9.38 4.11 -10.71
CA LEU A 330 9.76 2.70 -10.87
C LEU A 330 8.61 1.76 -10.52
N ASP A 331 7.93 1.97 -9.39
CA ASP A 331 6.82 1.13 -8.97
C ASP A 331 5.66 1.21 -9.98
N ILE A 332 5.39 2.41 -10.52
CA ILE A 332 4.35 2.62 -11.52
C ILE A 332 4.72 1.98 -12.87
N LEU A 333 5.87 2.34 -13.45
CA LEU A 333 6.23 1.94 -14.81
C LEU A 333 6.71 0.48 -14.90
N ARG A 334 7.51 0.04 -13.92
CA ARG A 334 8.12 -1.30 -13.89
C ARG A 334 7.43 -2.25 -12.93
N GLY A 335 6.88 -1.76 -11.82
CA GLY A 335 6.16 -2.58 -10.85
C GLY A 335 4.82 -3.09 -11.38
N LYS A 336 4.22 -2.37 -12.34
CA LYS A 336 3.04 -2.80 -13.11
C LYS A 336 1.88 -3.23 -12.19
N PRO A 337 1.40 -2.34 -11.30
CA PRO A 337 0.37 -2.68 -10.34
C PRO A 337 -0.94 -3.08 -11.01
N ASP A 338 -1.63 -4.05 -10.43
CA ASP A 338 -2.92 -4.57 -10.91
C ASP A 338 -4.07 -4.35 -9.91
N PHE A 339 -3.76 -3.84 -8.72
CA PHE A 339 -4.75 -3.45 -7.71
C PHE A 339 -4.18 -2.33 -6.84
N PHE A 340 -5.00 -1.35 -6.47
CA PHE A 340 -4.61 -0.25 -5.60
C PHE A 340 -5.63 -0.01 -4.50
N ILE A 341 -5.17 -0.07 -3.25
CA ILE A 341 -5.99 0.08 -2.06
C ILE A 341 -5.59 1.38 -1.37
N ILE A 342 -6.55 2.24 -1.10
CA ILE A 342 -6.37 3.44 -0.29
C ILE A 342 -7.11 3.21 1.02
N MET A 343 -6.45 3.38 2.16
CA MET A 343 -7.02 3.04 3.47
C MET A 343 -6.83 4.16 4.49
N GLY A 344 -7.88 4.48 5.23
CA GLY A 344 -7.80 5.33 6.42
C GLY A 344 -7.26 6.75 6.16
N THR A 345 -7.58 7.33 5.00
CA THR A 345 -7.13 8.69 4.67
C THR A 345 -8.23 9.51 4.00
N SER A 346 -8.30 10.78 4.39
CA SER A 346 -9.19 11.77 3.78
C SER A 346 -8.63 12.40 2.49
N LEU A 347 -7.42 12.00 2.07
CA LEU A 347 -6.74 12.50 0.86
C LEU A 347 -6.71 14.03 0.74
N LYS A 348 -6.58 14.75 1.85
CA LYS A 348 -6.56 16.21 1.86
C LYS A 348 -5.22 16.82 1.46
N VAL A 349 -4.12 16.06 1.51
CA VAL A 349 -2.76 16.51 1.21
C VAL A 349 -2.52 16.52 -0.31
N ASP A 350 -2.19 17.67 -0.88
CA ASP A 350 -2.12 17.83 -2.35
C ASP A 350 -1.04 16.99 -3.04
N GLY A 351 0.12 16.78 -2.39
CA GLY A 351 1.15 15.88 -2.89
C GLY A 351 0.62 14.45 -3.05
N VAL A 352 -0.07 13.95 -2.03
CA VAL A 352 -0.69 12.61 -2.02
C VAL A 352 -1.78 12.51 -3.09
N LYS A 353 -2.60 13.56 -3.28
CA LYS A 353 -3.62 13.55 -4.34
C LYS A 353 -3.03 13.33 -5.73
N LYS A 354 -1.91 13.99 -6.04
CA LYS A 354 -1.21 13.83 -7.32
C LYS A 354 -0.70 12.41 -7.50
N VAL A 355 -0.10 11.84 -6.44
CA VAL A 355 0.38 10.46 -6.40
C VAL A 355 -0.76 9.47 -6.67
N VAL A 356 -1.88 9.61 -5.99
CA VAL A 356 -3.06 8.75 -6.19
C VAL A 356 -3.54 8.80 -7.63
N LYS A 357 -3.73 10.01 -8.20
CA LYS A 357 -4.19 10.15 -9.59
C LYS A 357 -3.24 9.49 -10.60
N GLN A 358 -1.93 9.62 -10.40
CA GLN A 358 -0.93 9.00 -11.27
C GLN A 358 -0.95 7.47 -11.17
N MET A 359 -1.02 6.92 -9.94
CA MET A 359 -1.09 5.48 -9.70
C MET A 359 -2.39 4.88 -10.24
N SER A 360 -3.53 5.51 -9.95
CA SER A 360 -4.84 5.09 -10.42
C SER A 360 -4.88 4.93 -11.94
N LYS A 361 -4.42 5.95 -12.68
CA LYS A 361 -4.37 5.90 -14.15
C LYS A 361 -3.61 4.66 -14.64
N GLN A 362 -2.49 4.34 -14.00
CA GLN A 362 -1.59 3.26 -14.41
C GLN A 362 -2.11 1.86 -14.03
N VAL A 363 -2.85 1.77 -12.92
CA VAL A 363 -3.61 0.58 -12.55
C VAL A 363 -4.76 0.36 -13.54
N HIS A 364 -5.48 1.42 -13.90
CA HIS A 364 -6.61 1.35 -14.83
C HIS A 364 -6.21 0.97 -16.25
N GLU A 365 -5.10 1.51 -16.78
CA GLU A 365 -4.52 1.14 -18.09
C GLU A 365 -4.23 -0.37 -18.21
N ARG A 366 -4.11 -1.08 -17.08
CA ARG A 366 -3.85 -2.52 -17.02
C ARG A 366 -5.10 -3.36 -16.76
N GLY A 367 -6.28 -2.75 -16.70
CA GLY A 367 -7.51 -3.44 -16.29
C GLY A 367 -7.56 -3.73 -14.78
N GLY A 368 -6.71 -3.08 -13.99
CA GLY A 368 -6.71 -3.20 -12.53
C GLY A 368 -7.81 -2.36 -11.87
N LEU A 369 -7.94 -2.51 -10.55
CA LEU A 369 -9.00 -1.88 -9.75
C LEU A 369 -8.42 -0.98 -8.65
N VAL A 370 -9.09 0.14 -8.39
CA VAL A 370 -8.73 1.09 -7.33
C VAL A 370 -9.89 1.21 -6.33
N ILE A 371 -9.61 0.89 -5.06
CA ILE A 371 -10.59 1.00 -3.98
C ILE A 371 -10.13 1.94 -2.88
N LEU A 372 -11.07 2.56 -2.20
CA LEU A 372 -10.88 3.40 -1.01
C LEU A 372 -11.68 2.82 0.16
N VAL A 373 -11.03 2.49 1.27
CA VAL A 373 -11.67 2.05 2.51
C VAL A 373 -11.48 3.13 3.55
N ASN A 374 -12.56 3.83 3.92
CA ASN A 374 -12.48 4.94 4.86
C ASN A 374 -13.86 5.31 5.43
N LYS A 375 -13.91 5.66 6.73
CA LYS A 375 -15.13 6.09 7.42
C LYS A 375 -15.71 7.41 6.91
N SER A 376 -14.86 8.32 6.45
CA SER A 376 -15.28 9.65 6.01
C SER A 376 -15.40 9.71 4.49
N SER A 377 -16.40 10.44 3.99
CA SER A 377 -16.50 10.77 2.58
C SER A 377 -15.26 11.51 2.08
N VAL A 378 -14.93 11.28 0.81
CA VAL A 378 -13.96 12.09 0.06
C VAL A 378 -14.74 12.94 -0.94
N GLY A 379 -14.16 14.01 -1.47
CA GLY A 379 -14.87 14.83 -2.46
C GLY A 379 -15.05 14.11 -3.80
N ASP A 380 -16.22 13.52 -4.04
CA ASP A 380 -16.50 12.57 -5.13
C ASP A 380 -16.08 13.07 -6.51
N SER A 381 -16.39 14.33 -6.84
CA SER A 381 -16.06 14.93 -8.14
C SER A 381 -14.56 14.94 -8.44
N THR A 382 -13.73 14.98 -7.41
CA THR A 382 -12.26 15.02 -7.54
C THR A 382 -11.67 13.66 -7.93
N TRP A 383 -12.41 12.58 -7.67
CA TRP A 383 -11.94 11.19 -7.75
C TRP A 383 -12.62 10.35 -8.83
N ASN A 384 -13.59 10.91 -9.55
CA ASN A 384 -14.18 10.27 -10.72
C ASN A 384 -13.11 9.85 -11.74
N GLY A 385 -13.21 8.61 -12.22
CA GLY A 385 -12.23 8.00 -13.13
C GLY A 385 -10.86 7.73 -12.51
N CYS A 386 -10.70 7.88 -11.19
CA CYS A 386 -9.46 7.56 -10.45
C CYS A 386 -9.69 6.49 -9.39
N ILE A 387 -10.78 6.57 -8.63
CA ILE A 387 -11.16 5.58 -7.61
C ILE A 387 -12.48 4.95 -8.07
N ASP A 388 -12.52 3.63 -8.11
CA ASP A 388 -13.69 2.91 -8.63
C ASP A 388 -14.78 2.78 -7.56
N TYR A 389 -14.35 2.36 -6.36
CA TYR A 389 -15.24 2.09 -5.23
C TYR A 389 -14.71 2.73 -3.94
N GLN A 390 -15.61 3.36 -3.20
CA GLN A 390 -15.38 3.75 -1.81
C GLN A 390 -16.24 2.87 -0.90
N ILE A 391 -15.59 2.14 0.00
CA ILE A 391 -16.18 1.35 1.06
C ILE A 391 -16.21 2.22 2.33
N TRP A 392 -17.40 2.56 2.79
CA TRP A 392 -17.64 3.43 3.94
C TRP A 392 -17.61 2.64 5.24
N GLU A 393 -16.43 2.19 5.63
CA GLU A 393 -16.28 1.33 6.79
C GLU A 393 -14.98 1.63 7.57
N ASP A 394 -14.90 1.13 8.81
CA ASP A 394 -13.62 0.98 9.50
C ASP A 394 -12.67 0.05 8.73
N CYS A 395 -11.38 0.39 8.71
CA CYS A 395 -10.38 -0.39 7.97
C CYS A 395 -10.20 -1.81 8.56
N ASP A 396 -10.22 -1.95 9.88
CA ASP A 396 -10.08 -3.26 10.54
C ASP A 396 -11.34 -4.10 10.41
N GLU A 397 -12.52 -3.48 10.43
CA GLU A 397 -13.78 -4.17 10.17
C GLU A 397 -13.85 -4.68 8.73
N TRP A 398 -13.43 -3.87 7.75
CA TRP A 398 -13.33 -4.33 6.36
C TRP A 398 -12.34 -5.49 6.20
N VAL A 399 -11.17 -5.43 6.85
CA VAL A 399 -10.20 -6.56 6.83
C VAL A 399 -10.79 -7.81 7.47
N THR A 400 -11.54 -7.66 8.56
CA THR A 400 -12.23 -8.78 9.23
C THR A 400 -13.29 -9.39 8.32
N PHE A 401 -14.09 -8.56 7.66
CA PHE A 401 -15.07 -8.99 6.67
C PHE A 401 -14.41 -9.72 5.50
N LEU A 402 -13.33 -9.17 4.94
CA LEU A 402 -12.58 -9.80 3.86
C LEU A 402 -12.05 -11.18 4.26
N ASN A 403 -11.58 -11.34 5.50
CA ASN A 403 -11.12 -12.63 6.03
C ASN A 403 -12.25 -13.66 6.13
N ASN A 404 -13.44 -13.23 6.56
CA ASN A 404 -14.61 -14.10 6.62
C ASN A 404 -15.10 -14.53 5.22
N GLN A 405 -15.02 -13.63 4.24
CA GLN A 405 -15.46 -13.90 2.86
C GLN A 405 -14.45 -14.74 2.06
N GLU A 406 -13.16 -14.48 2.23
CA GLU A 406 -12.08 -15.12 1.48
C GLU A 406 -11.03 -15.72 2.45
N PRO A 407 -11.37 -16.73 3.27
CA PRO A 407 -10.45 -17.27 4.28
C PRO A 407 -9.20 -17.91 3.65
N ASP A 408 -9.34 -18.45 2.43
CA ASP A 408 -8.22 -18.97 1.64
C ASP A 408 -7.17 -17.90 1.29
N PHE A 409 -7.57 -16.63 1.24
CA PHE A 409 -6.66 -15.51 1.01
C PHE A 409 -5.70 -15.32 2.18
N PHE A 410 -6.17 -15.51 3.42
CA PHE A 410 -5.44 -15.29 4.67
C PHE A 410 -4.59 -16.47 5.13
N LYS A 411 -4.63 -17.60 4.42
CA LYS A 411 -3.72 -18.72 4.65
C LYS A 411 -2.27 -18.31 4.37
N SER A 412 -1.34 -18.83 5.17
CA SER A 412 0.08 -18.58 5.02
C SER A 412 0.61 -19.10 3.68
N GLN A 413 1.74 -18.56 3.23
CA GLN A 413 2.37 -19.03 2.00
C GLN A 413 2.73 -20.51 2.04
N LYS A 414 3.13 -21.03 3.22
CA LYS A 414 3.44 -22.45 3.44
C LYS A 414 2.20 -23.32 3.24
N GLU A 415 1.07 -22.96 3.85
CA GLU A 415 -0.18 -23.69 3.71
C GLU A 415 -0.67 -23.69 2.26
N VAL A 416 -0.58 -22.55 1.58
CA VAL A 416 -0.98 -22.46 0.18
C VAL A 416 -0.06 -23.26 -0.74
N ASN A 417 1.24 -23.29 -0.47
CA ASN A 417 2.17 -24.15 -1.21
C ASN A 417 1.84 -25.63 -0.98
N LYS A 418 1.55 -26.03 0.27
CA LYS A 418 1.11 -27.40 0.62
C LYS A 418 -0.20 -27.76 -0.07
N LEU A 419 -1.20 -26.88 -0.05
CA LEU A 419 -2.47 -27.06 -0.77
C LEU A 419 -2.27 -27.19 -2.29
N ARG A 420 -1.37 -26.40 -2.87
CA ARG A 420 -1.02 -26.51 -4.30
C ARG A 420 -0.34 -27.84 -4.61
N GLN A 421 0.56 -28.30 -3.75
CA GLN A 421 1.22 -29.60 -3.88
C GLN A 421 0.20 -30.74 -3.84
N LEU A 422 -0.66 -30.78 -2.81
CA LEU A 422 -1.71 -31.81 -2.68
C LEU A 422 -2.67 -31.81 -3.89
N LYS A 423 -3.02 -30.64 -4.44
CA LYS A 423 -3.84 -30.55 -5.66
C LYS A 423 -3.14 -31.13 -6.90
N ARG A 424 -1.82 -30.95 -7.02
CA ARG A 424 -1.02 -31.54 -8.12
C ARG A 424 -0.98 -33.06 -8.00
N GLU A 425 -0.64 -33.56 -6.82
CA GLU A 425 -0.59 -35.00 -6.51
C GLU A 425 -1.96 -35.68 -6.77
N ALA A 426 -3.06 -35.06 -6.33
CA ALA A 426 -4.41 -35.57 -6.58
C ALA A 426 -4.77 -35.57 -8.08
N SER A 427 -4.31 -34.58 -8.85
CA SER A 427 -4.55 -34.54 -10.30
C SER A 427 -3.75 -35.60 -11.04
N GLU A 428 -2.51 -35.87 -10.64
CA GLU A 428 -1.67 -36.93 -11.17
C GLU A 428 -2.25 -38.31 -10.86
N LEU A 429 -2.69 -38.54 -9.63
CA LEU A 429 -3.34 -39.79 -9.24
C LEU A 429 -4.62 -40.06 -10.06
N ARG A 430 -5.42 -39.03 -10.32
CA ARG A 430 -6.60 -39.14 -11.20
C ARG A 430 -6.21 -39.53 -12.62
N LYS A 431 -5.13 -38.95 -13.16
CA LYS A 431 -4.62 -39.28 -14.50
C LYS A 431 -4.12 -40.71 -14.58
N GLN A 432 -3.41 -41.19 -13.55
CA GLN A 432 -2.92 -42.57 -13.46
C GLN A 432 -4.08 -43.56 -13.41
N LYS A 433 -5.06 -43.33 -12.53
CA LYS A 433 -6.28 -44.17 -12.45
C LYS A 433 -6.99 -44.26 -13.79
N LEU A 434 -7.13 -43.15 -14.50
CA LEU A 434 -7.78 -43.12 -15.81
C LEU A 434 -7.02 -43.95 -16.87
N LEU A 435 -5.69 -43.91 -16.83
CA LEU A 435 -4.83 -44.71 -17.70
C LEU A 435 -4.93 -46.21 -17.38
N GLU A 436 -4.98 -46.54 -16.09
CA GLU A 436 -5.09 -47.90 -15.60
C GLU A 436 -6.45 -48.52 -15.95
N THR A 437 -7.55 -47.79 -15.73
CA THR A 437 -8.88 -48.18 -16.19
C THR A 437 -8.92 -48.38 -17.71
N ARG A 438 -8.26 -47.51 -18.50
CA ARG A 438 -8.19 -47.69 -19.96
C ARG A 438 -7.45 -48.97 -20.35
N LYS A 439 -6.32 -49.28 -19.71
CA LYS A 439 -5.58 -50.53 -19.96
C LYS A 439 -6.42 -51.76 -19.59
N GLN A 440 -7.16 -51.70 -18.49
CA GLN A 440 -8.07 -52.78 -18.08
C GLN A 440 -9.20 -53.00 -19.10
N ILE A 441 -9.78 -51.93 -19.66
CA ILE A 441 -10.79 -52.01 -20.73
C ILE A 441 -10.19 -52.61 -22.00
N GLU A 442 -8.99 -52.18 -22.41
CA GLU A 442 -8.29 -52.76 -23.58
C GLU A 442 -8.01 -54.26 -23.37
N GLN A 443 -7.54 -54.67 -22.19
CA GLN A 443 -7.31 -56.09 -21.86
C GLN A 443 -8.60 -56.90 -21.81
N GLN A 444 -9.70 -56.35 -21.28
CA GLN A 444 -11.01 -57.01 -21.31
C GLN A 444 -11.56 -57.15 -22.74
N SER A 445 -11.35 -56.14 -23.60
CA SER A 445 -11.78 -56.19 -25.01
C SER A 445 -11.03 -57.23 -25.85
N LEU A 446 -9.79 -57.59 -25.46
CA LEU A 446 -9.02 -58.68 -26.05
C LEU A 446 -9.46 -60.08 -25.57
N SER A 447 -10.24 -60.16 -24.49
CA SER A 447 -10.64 -61.43 -23.84
C SER A 447 -12.08 -61.87 -24.14
N THR A 448 -12.89 -61.02 -24.77
CA THR A 448 -14.25 -61.37 -25.22
C THR A 448 -14.24 -61.74 -26.72
N PRO A 449 -14.83 -62.88 -27.14
CA PRO A 449 -14.93 -63.23 -28.55
C PRO A 449 -15.73 -62.16 -29.32
N PRO A 450 -15.42 -61.89 -30.59
CA PRO A 450 -16.11 -60.86 -31.35
C PRO A 450 -17.60 -61.22 -31.49
N THR A 451 -18.48 -60.38 -30.94
CA THR A 451 -19.92 -60.49 -31.18
C THR A 451 -20.19 -60.15 -32.64
N THR A 452 -20.92 -61.03 -33.33
CA THR A 452 -21.31 -60.86 -34.73
C THR A 452 -22.00 -59.50 -34.93
N PRO A 453 -21.51 -58.63 -35.85
CA PRO A 453 -22.09 -57.31 -36.03
C PRO A 453 -23.50 -57.44 -36.60
N THR A 454 -24.48 -56.83 -35.92
CA THR A 454 -25.82 -56.69 -36.46
C THR A 454 -25.82 -55.74 -37.66
N ARG A 455 -26.76 -55.95 -38.57
CA ARG A 455 -26.85 -55.34 -39.91
C ARG A 455 -26.85 -53.80 -39.94
N GLU A 456 -27.02 -53.14 -38.80
CA GLU A 456 -26.95 -51.67 -38.65
C GLU A 456 -25.52 -51.13 -38.59
N GLU A 457 -24.54 -51.88 -38.08
CA GLU A 457 -23.14 -51.41 -37.99
C GLU A 457 -22.39 -51.47 -39.33
N LYS A 458 -22.88 -52.29 -40.28
CA LYS A 458 -22.33 -52.36 -41.64
C LYS A 458 -22.55 -51.07 -42.44
N ASN A 459 -23.66 -50.37 -42.19
CA ASN A 459 -23.97 -49.12 -42.90
C ASN A 459 -23.13 -47.94 -42.40
N LEU A 460 -22.68 -47.95 -41.14
CA LEU A 460 -21.81 -46.89 -40.58
C LEU A 460 -20.35 -47.00 -41.06
N ARG A 461 -19.84 -48.21 -41.30
CA ARG A 461 -18.47 -48.40 -41.82
C ARG A 461 -18.33 -48.03 -43.29
N ILE A 462 -19.39 -48.19 -44.09
CA ILE A 462 -19.39 -47.79 -45.51
C ILE A 462 -19.35 -46.25 -45.65
N LEU A 463 -19.93 -45.50 -44.70
CA LEU A 463 -19.86 -44.03 -44.68
C LEU A 463 -18.48 -43.48 -44.27
N GLN A 464 -17.69 -44.21 -43.48
CA GLN A 464 -16.36 -43.76 -43.04
C GLN A 464 -15.24 -44.01 -44.06
N ALA A 465 -15.39 -44.99 -44.95
CA ALA A 465 -14.39 -45.32 -45.96
C ALA A 465 -14.40 -44.38 -47.19
N GLY A 466 -15.43 -43.55 -47.35
CA GLY A 466 -15.55 -42.60 -48.47
C GLY A 466 -14.85 -41.25 -48.29
N LEU A 467 -14.16 -41.02 -47.16
CA LEU A 467 -13.62 -39.70 -46.78
C LEU A 467 -12.09 -39.58 -46.81
N SER A 468 -11.36 -40.58 -47.34
CA SER A 468 -9.92 -40.50 -47.54
C SER A 468 -9.53 -40.69 -49.02
N GLY A 469 -9.68 -39.61 -49.81
CA GLY A 469 -9.25 -39.52 -51.20
C GLY A 469 -9.12 -38.04 -51.65
N SER A 470 -7.88 -37.55 -51.66
CA SER A 470 -7.30 -36.30 -52.17
C SER A 470 -8.12 -35.22 -52.94
N SER A 471 -7.98 -33.98 -52.43
CA SER A 471 -7.73 -32.67 -53.10
C SER A 471 -8.61 -32.17 -54.26
N SER A 472 -9.41 -31.13 -54.03
CA SER A 472 -9.12 -29.70 -54.36
C SER A 472 -10.39 -28.83 -54.34
N SER A 473 -10.23 -27.58 -53.90
CA SER A 473 -11.11 -26.39 -54.08
C SER A 473 -12.52 -26.31 -53.46
N GLU A 474 -12.67 -25.26 -52.64
CA GLU A 474 -13.85 -24.38 -52.42
C GLU A 474 -15.02 -24.82 -51.51
N GLY A 475 -15.49 -23.86 -50.69
CA GLY A 475 -16.85 -23.83 -50.13
C GLY A 475 -16.99 -23.90 -48.61
N GLU A 476 -17.28 -22.75 -47.98
CA GLU A 476 -17.66 -22.61 -46.57
C GLU A 476 -19.08 -23.15 -46.30
N GLU A 477 -19.23 -24.33 -45.67
CA GLU A 477 -20.44 -24.74 -44.90
C GLU A 477 -20.25 -26.15 -44.27
N SER A 478 -19.64 -26.30 -43.08
CA SER A 478 -19.72 -27.60 -42.35
C SER A 478 -19.49 -27.61 -40.83
N ASP A 479 -19.26 -26.47 -40.16
CA ASP A 479 -18.90 -26.46 -38.72
C ASP A 479 -20.09 -26.56 -37.73
N SER A 480 -21.33 -26.47 -38.23
CA SER A 480 -22.55 -26.64 -37.44
C SER A 480 -22.78 -28.11 -37.01
N MET A 481 -22.56 -29.07 -37.92
CA MET A 481 -22.85 -30.49 -37.67
C MET A 481 -21.82 -31.20 -36.77
N LYS A 482 -20.55 -30.77 -36.79
CA LYS A 482 -19.50 -31.38 -35.94
C LYS A 482 -19.66 -31.03 -34.46
N ARG A 483 -20.20 -29.85 -34.13
CA ARG A 483 -20.47 -29.45 -32.72
C ARG A 483 -21.69 -30.16 -32.12
N ALA A 484 -22.72 -30.43 -32.92
CA ALA A 484 -23.91 -31.17 -32.49
C ALA A 484 -23.58 -32.63 -32.11
N SER A 485 -22.67 -33.28 -32.83
CA SER A 485 -22.25 -34.66 -32.57
C SER A 485 -21.41 -34.80 -31.28
N LEU A 486 -20.54 -33.82 -30.99
CA LEU A 486 -19.75 -33.79 -29.74
C LEU A 486 -20.60 -33.44 -28.50
N GLN A 487 -21.66 -32.65 -28.64
CA GLN A 487 -22.61 -32.38 -27.55
C GLN A 487 -23.52 -33.58 -27.24
N SER A 488 -23.85 -34.41 -28.25
CA SER A 488 -24.61 -35.65 -28.02
C SER A 488 -23.79 -36.73 -27.31
N LEU A 489 -22.48 -36.83 -27.60
CA LEU A 489 -21.56 -37.72 -26.90
C LEU A 489 -21.30 -37.29 -25.44
N LYS A 490 -21.22 -35.98 -25.18
CA LYS A 490 -21.03 -35.45 -23.82
C LYS A 490 -22.24 -35.70 -22.91
N ARG A 491 -23.46 -35.79 -23.46
CA ARG A 491 -24.67 -36.14 -22.68
C ARG A 491 -24.78 -37.62 -22.30
N LYS A 492 -24.09 -38.52 -23.00
CA LYS A 492 -24.13 -39.98 -22.74
C LYS A 492 -23.11 -40.48 -21.69
N LEU A 493 -22.21 -39.62 -21.21
CA LEU A 493 -21.14 -39.98 -20.26
C LEU A 493 -21.22 -39.24 -18.91
N LEU A 494 -22.36 -38.61 -18.59
CA LEU A 494 -22.69 -38.19 -17.22
C LEU A 494 -23.67 -39.19 -16.58
N PRO A 495 -23.52 -39.54 -15.29
CA PRO A 495 -24.47 -40.41 -14.60
C PRO A 495 -25.84 -39.72 -14.47
N PRO A 496 -26.96 -40.46 -14.49
CA PRO A 496 -28.28 -39.86 -14.43
C PRO A 496 -28.54 -39.20 -13.07
N THR A 497 -28.74 -37.88 -13.10
CA THR A 497 -29.34 -37.11 -12.00
C THR A 497 -30.84 -37.43 -11.94
N ASN A 498 -31.23 -38.41 -11.12
CA ASN A 498 -32.45 -38.40 -10.29
C ASN A 498 -32.78 -39.80 -9.75
N LYS A 499 -32.33 -40.09 -8.53
CA LYS A 499 -33.06 -40.90 -7.54
C LYS A 499 -32.69 -40.40 -6.14
N MET A 500 -33.17 -39.20 -5.81
CA MET A 500 -33.31 -38.71 -4.43
C MET A 500 -34.71 -38.14 -4.23
N ALA A 501 -35.70 -39.02 -4.36
CA ALA A 501 -37.02 -38.85 -3.78
C ALA A 501 -37.40 -40.18 -3.13
N LYS A 502 -36.70 -40.51 -2.03
CA LYS A 502 -37.05 -41.50 -0.99
C LYS A 502 -35.88 -41.60 0.00
N ASN A 503 -35.76 -40.60 0.87
CA ASN A 503 -35.22 -40.72 2.23
C ASN A 503 -35.29 -39.36 2.95
N LYS A 504 -36.53 -38.87 3.12
CA LYS A 504 -36.85 -37.70 3.97
C LYS A 504 -37.11 -38.09 5.43
N LYS A 505 -36.63 -39.27 5.87
CA LYS A 505 -36.86 -39.83 7.21
C LYS A 505 -35.61 -40.28 7.97
N ALA A 506 -34.40 -40.04 7.43
CA ALA A 506 -33.12 -40.41 8.07
C ALA A 506 -32.16 -39.23 8.30
N LYS A 507 -32.62 -37.98 8.12
CA LYS A 507 -31.83 -36.76 8.39
C LYS A 507 -32.42 -35.88 9.50
N LEU A 508 -33.33 -36.46 10.29
CA LEU A 508 -34.00 -35.84 11.45
C LEU A 508 -33.66 -36.57 12.77
N GLN A 509 -32.63 -37.42 12.79
CA GLN A 509 -32.18 -38.18 13.98
C GLN A 509 -30.65 -38.13 14.19
N LEU A 510 -30.00 -37.08 13.71
CA LEU A 510 -28.60 -36.76 14.05
C LEU A 510 -28.45 -35.24 14.25
N LYS A 511 -29.44 -34.68 14.96
CA LYS A 511 -29.45 -33.29 15.44
C LYS A 511 -29.77 -33.19 16.94
N GLU A 512 -29.72 -34.31 17.65
CA GLU A 512 -29.78 -34.38 19.10
C GLU A 512 -28.67 -35.36 19.53
N VAL A 513 -28.02 -35.06 20.65
CA VAL A 513 -26.78 -35.67 21.18
C VAL A 513 -25.48 -35.10 20.57
N ILE A 514 -25.14 -33.87 20.96
CA ILE A 514 -23.93 -33.47 21.72
C ILE A 514 -24.05 -31.95 21.90
N VAL A 515 -24.73 -31.55 22.97
CA VAL A 515 -24.58 -30.26 23.66
C VAL A 515 -24.41 -30.63 25.12
N SER A 516 -23.17 -30.66 25.58
CA SER A 516 -22.74 -30.44 26.96
C SER A 516 -21.24 -30.73 27.03
N ASP A 517 -20.50 -29.79 27.63
CA ASP A 517 -19.07 -29.80 27.94
C ASP A 517 -18.19 -29.36 26.75
N GLY A 518 -17.38 -28.30 26.80
CA GLY A 518 -16.95 -27.40 27.86
C GLY A 518 -15.68 -26.71 27.36
N GLU A 519 -15.67 -25.38 27.45
CA GLU A 519 -14.53 -24.46 27.55
C GLU A 519 -13.28 -24.54 26.62
N SER A 520 -12.80 -23.34 26.30
CA SER A 520 -11.71 -22.98 25.40
C SER A 520 -10.30 -23.31 25.92
N ASP A 521 -9.51 -24.04 25.13
CA ASP A 521 -8.13 -24.44 25.45
C ASP A 521 -7.02 -23.48 24.92
N ASP A 522 -7.36 -22.28 24.44
CA ASP A 522 -6.34 -21.30 23.97
C ASP A 522 -6.03 -20.18 24.99
N ASP A 523 -6.75 -20.10 26.11
CA ASP A 523 -6.51 -19.10 27.18
C ASP A 523 -5.67 -19.64 28.36
N GLN A 524 -5.43 -20.96 28.45
CA GLN A 524 -4.63 -21.57 29.53
C GLN A 524 -3.12 -21.58 29.27
N VAL A 525 -2.69 -21.49 28.01
CA VAL A 525 -1.25 -21.41 27.65
C VAL A 525 -0.67 -19.99 27.86
N MET A 526 -1.52 -18.96 27.94
CA MET A 526 -1.10 -17.59 28.26
C MET A 526 -1.16 -17.24 29.75
N LYS A 527 -1.92 -17.98 30.57
CA LYS A 527 -1.94 -17.81 32.03
C LYS A 527 -0.78 -18.50 32.74
N LEU A 528 -0.23 -19.58 32.20
CA LEU A 528 0.95 -20.27 32.76
C LEU A 528 2.29 -19.58 32.46
N ASN A 529 2.34 -18.66 31.49
CA ASN A 529 3.53 -17.85 31.21
C ASN A 529 3.56 -16.50 31.95
N ALA A 530 2.44 -16.08 32.57
CA ALA A 530 2.38 -14.86 33.38
C ALA A 530 2.77 -15.09 34.86
N GLU A 531 2.61 -16.31 35.39
CA GLU A 531 3.03 -16.67 36.76
C GLU A 531 4.53 -17.00 36.87
N PHE A 532 5.21 -17.27 35.74
CA PHE A 532 6.65 -17.53 35.74
C PHE A 532 7.51 -16.25 35.74
N TYR A 533 6.91 -15.09 35.42
CA TYR A 533 7.62 -13.79 35.40
C TYR A 533 7.41 -12.91 36.65
N PHE A 534 6.52 -13.30 37.57
CA PHE A 534 6.31 -12.58 38.85
C PHE A 534 6.91 -13.29 40.08
N LYS A 535 7.59 -14.43 39.91
CA LYS A 535 8.18 -15.22 41.01
C LYS A 535 9.71 -15.24 41.04
N LYS A 536 10.37 -14.34 40.30
CA LYS A 536 11.84 -14.24 40.23
C LYS A 536 12.44 -12.91 40.74
N GLU A 537 11.64 -12.04 41.36
CA GLU A 537 12.12 -10.80 42.00
C GLU A 537 11.90 -10.70 43.52
N ASN A 538 11.36 -11.73 44.17
CA ASN A 538 11.12 -11.73 45.63
C ASN A 538 11.91 -12.78 46.42
N ASN A 539 13.08 -13.23 45.92
CA ASN A 539 13.89 -14.22 46.66
C ASN A 539 15.41 -13.97 46.67
N THR A 540 15.80 -12.70 46.82
CA THR A 540 17.16 -12.34 47.23
C THR A 540 17.10 -11.10 48.11
N LEU A 541 16.81 -11.29 49.41
CA LEU A 541 17.15 -10.38 50.51
C LEU A 541 16.72 -11.06 51.82
N THR A 542 17.46 -12.08 52.23
CA THR A 542 17.62 -12.49 53.64
C THR A 542 18.83 -13.44 53.73
N THR A 543 19.63 -13.26 54.78
CA THR A 543 20.96 -13.88 55.05
C THR A 543 22.08 -13.25 54.21
N SER A 544 23.19 -12.73 54.75
CA SER A 544 23.87 -12.92 56.05
C SER A 544 24.91 -11.80 56.26
N SER A 545 25.16 -11.49 57.54
CA SER A 545 26.30 -10.75 58.14
C SER A 545 26.54 -9.30 57.74
#